data_AF-A0A3C0T8B0-F1
#
_entry.id   AF-A0A3C0T8B0-F1
#
_cell.length_a   1.000
_cell.length_b   1.000
_cell.length_c   1.000
_cell.angle_alpha   90.00
_cell.angle_beta   90.00
_cell.angle_gamma   90.00
#
_symmetry.space_group_name_H-M   'P 1'
#
loop_
_entity.id
_entity.type
_entity.pdbx_description
1 polymer ?
#
loop_
_entity_poly.entity_id
_entity_poly.type
_entity_poly.pdbx_seq_one_letter_code
_entity_poly.pdbx_strand_id
1 'polypeptide(L)'
;MEWETVIGLEIHVQLRTQSKIFSGSSIAFGAAPNIQASAVDLGLPGVLPVVNQAVYPKAIAFGLGIGADISLVSAFDRKNYFY
;
A
#
# COMPACT_ATOMS: atom_id res chain seq x y z
N MET A 1 24.43 -29.34 -20.51
CA MET A 1 23.06 -28.83 -20.27
C MET A 1 22.98 -27.49 -20.98
N GLU A 2 22.03 -27.32 -21.91
CA GLU A 2 21.95 -26.15 -22.83
C GLU A 2 20.90 -25.09 -22.43
N TRP A 3 20.30 -25.18 -21.24
CA TRP A 3 19.30 -24.19 -20.81
C TRP A 3 19.46 -23.85 -19.33
N GLU A 4 19.16 -22.59 -19.02
CA GLU A 4 19.12 -22.01 -17.68
C GLU A 4 17.72 -21.44 -17.42
N THR A 5 17.13 -21.75 -16.26
CA THR A 5 15.83 -21.20 -15.85
C THR A 5 16.04 -19.99 -14.97
N VAL A 6 15.44 -18.86 -15.35
CA VAL A 6 15.48 -17.60 -14.57
C VAL A 6 14.08 -17.32 -14.04
N ILE A 7 13.95 -17.14 -12.72
CA ILE A 7 12.67 -16.90 -12.04
C ILE A 7 12.77 -15.59 -11.27
N GLY A 8 11.76 -14.73 -11.45
CA GLY A 8 11.51 -13.54 -10.64
C GLY A 8 10.15 -13.63 -9.97
N LEU A 9 10.03 -13.08 -8.76
CA LEU A 9 8.78 -13.06 -7.99
C LEU A 9 8.41 -11.62 -7.67
N GLU A 10 7.11 -11.32 -7.78
CA GLU A 10 6.52 -10.06 -7.31
C GLU A 10 5.62 -10.36 -6.11
N ILE A 11 5.87 -9.69 -5.00
CA ILE A 11 5.21 -9.97 -3.72
C ILE A 11 4.56 -8.68 -3.22
N HIS A 12 3.26 -8.73 -2.99
CA HIS A 12 2.52 -7.68 -2.28
C HIS A 12 2.30 -8.09 -0.82
N VAL A 13 2.62 -7.20 0.11
CA VAL A 13 2.46 -7.44 1.56
C VAL A 13 1.54 -6.37 2.15
N GLN A 14 0.52 -6.79 2.90
CA GLN A 14 -0.37 -5.88 3.60
C GLN A 14 0.26 -5.41 4.92
N LEU A 15 0.52 -4.10 5.04
CA LEU A 15 0.99 -3.53 6.29
C LEU A 15 -0.13 -3.53 7.33
N ARG A 16 0.19 -3.99 8.55
CA ARG A 16 -0.75 -4.05 9.67
C ARG A 16 -0.94 -2.67 10.32
N THR A 17 -1.71 -1.80 9.70
CA THR A 17 -2.16 -0.49 10.21
C THR A 17 -3.56 -0.58 10.84
N GLN A 18 -4.06 0.50 11.43
CA GLN A 18 -5.45 0.57 11.91
C GLN A 18 -6.42 1.10 10.84
N SER A 19 -5.94 2.05 10.03
CA SER A 19 -6.66 2.64 8.91
C SER A 19 -5.95 2.42 7.57
N LYS A 20 -6.64 2.71 6.46
CA LYS A 20 -6.11 2.68 5.09
C LYS A 20 -4.99 3.70 4.90
N ILE A 21 -4.29 3.62 3.76
CA ILE A 21 -3.11 4.45 3.48
C ILE A 21 -3.46 5.91 3.17
N PHE A 22 -4.60 6.18 2.52
CA PHE A 22 -4.99 7.54 2.10
C PHE A 22 -6.29 8.05 2.74
N SER A 23 -6.92 7.26 3.61
CA SER A 23 -8.18 7.59 4.27
C SER A 23 -8.20 7.08 5.72
N GLY A 24 -9.12 7.60 6.53
CA GLY A 24 -9.32 7.18 7.92
C GLY A 24 -10.08 5.85 8.09
N SER A 25 -10.57 5.24 7.01
CA SER A 25 -11.36 4.00 7.07
C SER A 25 -10.54 2.84 7.61
N SER A 26 -11.19 1.94 8.35
CA SER A 26 -10.55 0.73 8.90
C SER A 26 -10.10 -0.24 7.80
N ILE A 27 -9.09 -1.05 8.13
CA ILE A 27 -8.66 -2.21 7.32
C ILE A 27 -9.02 -3.56 7.96
N ALA A 28 -9.87 -3.56 9.00
CA ALA A 28 -10.15 -4.78 9.76
C ALA A 28 -10.92 -5.79 8.90
N PHE A 29 -10.42 -7.02 8.82
CA PHE A 29 -11.05 -8.10 8.08
C PHE A 29 -12.44 -8.46 8.65
N GLY A 30 -13.36 -8.86 7.77
CA GLY A 30 -14.65 -9.44 8.14
C GLY A 30 -15.81 -8.46 8.26
N ALA A 31 -15.63 -7.19 7.90
CA ALA A 31 -16.76 -6.24 7.84
C ALA A 31 -17.74 -6.59 6.72
N ALA A 32 -19.00 -6.18 6.90
CA ALA A 32 -20.00 -6.25 5.84
C ALA A 32 -19.60 -5.39 4.63
N PRO A 33 -20.10 -5.71 3.42
CA PRO A 33 -19.77 -4.97 2.21
C PRO A 33 -20.00 -3.46 2.35
N ASN A 34 -19.04 -2.67 1.88
CA ASN A 34 -19.09 -1.21 1.82
C ASN A 34 -19.20 -0.45 3.15
N ILE A 35 -19.07 -1.12 4.31
CA ILE A 35 -19.13 -0.44 5.62
C ILE A 35 -17.81 0.25 5.99
N GLN A 36 -16.67 -0.31 5.58
CA GLN A 36 -15.35 0.28 5.81
C GLN A 36 -14.92 1.13 4.62
N ALA A 37 -15.79 2.03 4.18
CA ALA A 37 -15.55 2.92 3.05
C ALA A 37 -15.85 4.38 3.42
N SER A 38 -15.09 5.29 2.82
CA SER A 38 -15.28 6.74 2.91
C SER A 38 -15.38 7.33 1.50
N ALA A 39 -15.73 8.61 1.39
CA ALA A 39 -15.75 9.31 0.10
C ALA A 39 -14.41 9.19 -0.67
N VAL A 40 -13.28 9.17 0.06
CA VAL A 40 -11.93 8.98 -0.52
C VAL A 40 -11.78 7.59 -1.13
N ASP A 41 -12.25 6.55 -0.42
CA ASP A 41 -12.14 5.16 -0.88
C ASP A 41 -13.02 4.87 -2.09
N LEU A 42 -14.14 5.58 -2.18
CA LEU A 42 -15.10 5.49 -3.28
C LEU A 42 -14.69 6.36 -4.48
N GLY A 43 -13.60 7.13 -4.38
CA GLY A 43 -13.13 7.99 -5.47
C GLY A 43 -14.14 9.07 -5.87
N LEU A 44 -14.94 9.59 -4.92
CA LEU A 44 -15.95 10.60 -5.23
C LEU A 44 -15.33 11.93 -5.70
N PRO A 45 -16.05 12.75 -6.49
CA PRO A 45 -15.56 14.05 -6.91
C PRO A 45 -15.18 14.96 -5.72
N GLY A 46 -14.04 15.63 -5.82
CA GLY A 46 -13.59 16.63 -4.84
C GLY A 46 -12.82 16.07 -3.63
N VAL A 47 -12.59 14.76 -3.55
CA VAL A 47 -11.82 14.15 -2.45
C VAL A 47 -10.30 14.27 -2.66
N LEU A 48 -9.56 14.31 -1.56
CA LEU A 48 -8.09 14.37 -1.54
C LEU A 48 -7.51 13.28 -0.63
N PRO A 49 -6.37 12.66 -0.99
CA PRO A 49 -5.73 11.65 -0.16
C PRO A 49 -4.99 12.30 1.03
N VAL A 50 -5.05 11.66 2.20
CA VAL A 50 -4.23 12.02 3.36
C VAL A 50 -3.44 10.79 3.81
N VAL A 51 -2.11 10.89 3.74
CA VAL A 51 -1.24 9.73 4.01
C VAL A 51 -1.28 9.34 5.48
N ASN A 52 -1.48 8.05 5.73
CA ASN A 52 -1.39 7.45 7.05
C ASN A 52 0.08 7.33 7.50
N GLN A 53 0.49 8.12 8.49
CA GLN A 53 1.87 8.14 8.98
C GLN A 53 2.36 6.77 9.49
N ALA A 54 1.47 5.87 9.91
CA ALA A 54 1.84 4.55 10.39
C ALA A 54 2.42 3.64 9.30
N VAL A 55 2.25 3.97 8.01
CA VAL A 55 2.82 3.18 6.92
C VAL A 55 4.34 3.32 6.84
N TYR A 56 4.88 4.50 7.14
CA TYR A 56 6.31 4.78 7.02
C TYR A 56 7.19 3.90 7.92
N PRO A 57 7.01 3.86 9.26
CA PRO A 57 7.87 3.03 10.10
C PRO A 57 7.74 1.54 9.77
N LYS A 58 6.57 1.08 9.30
CA LYS A 58 6.37 -0.32 8.90
C LYS A 58 7.07 -0.65 7.58
N ALA A 59 6.96 0.22 6.58
CA ALA A 59 7.64 0.05 5.30
C ALA A 59 9.17 0.16 5.45
N ILE A 60 9.65 1.12 6.25
CA ILE A 60 11.08 1.28 6.57
C ILE A 60 11.60 0.05 7.32
N ALA A 61 10.88 -0.42 8.34
CA ALA A 61 11.27 -1.63 9.07
C ALA A 61 11.34 -2.86 8.15
N PHE A 62 10.41 -3.00 7.20
CA PHE A 62 10.47 -4.07 6.20
C PHE A 62 11.70 -3.92 5.31
N GLY A 63 11.97 -2.73 4.76
CA GLY A 63 13.13 -2.45 3.93
C GLY A 63 14.45 -2.77 4.63
N LEU A 64 14.62 -2.30 5.87
CA LEU A 64 15.79 -2.64 6.70
C LEU A 64 15.89 -4.14 6.97
N GLY A 65 14.76 -4.81 7.23
CA GLY A 65 14.70 -6.24 7.49
C GLY A 65 15.14 -7.12 6.32
N ILE A 66 15.04 -6.62 5.08
CA ILE A 66 15.52 -7.31 3.87
C ILE A 66 16.87 -6.79 3.37
N GLY A 67 17.53 -5.90 4.12
CA GLY A 67 18.82 -5.31 3.74
C GLY A 67 18.74 -4.31 2.58
N ALA A 68 17.59 -3.66 2.38
CA ALA A 68 17.43 -2.62 1.36
C ALA A 68 17.97 -1.26 1.83
N ASP A 69 18.44 -0.46 0.87
CA ASP A 69 18.81 0.93 1.10
C ASP A 69 17.56 1.82 1.14
N ILE A 70 17.42 2.60 2.22
CA ILE A 70 16.24 3.46 2.43
C ILE A 70 16.49 4.84 1.80
N SER A 71 15.63 5.22 0.85
CA SER A 71 15.66 6.56 0.27
C SER A 71 15.21 7.63 1.27
N LEU A 72 15.95 8.73 1.35
CA LEU A 72 15.60 9.87 2.22
C LEU A 72 14.51 10.78 1.62
N VAL A 73 14.29 10.67 0.31
CA VAL A 73 13.27 11.41 -0.43
C VAL A 73 12.44 10.40 -1.23
N SER A 74 11.13 10.48 -1.11
CA SER A 74 10.17 9.62 -1.80
C SER A 74 8.91 10.42 -2.11
N ALA A 75 8.24 10.06 -3.20
CA ALA A 75 6.99 10.67 -3.66
C ALA A 75 5.95 9.58 -3.94
N PHE A 76 4.68 9.96 -3.92
CA PHE A 76 3.58 9.11 -4.38
C PHE A 76 3.21 9.47 -5.81
N ASP A 77 3.10 8.45 -6.66
CA ASP A 77 2.74 8.58 -8.07
C ASP A 77 1.34 7.98 -8.37
N ARG A 78 0.74 8.39 -9.48
CA ARG A 78 -0.54 7.84 -9.97
C ARG A 78 -0.30 6.79 -11.04
N LYS A 79 -0.64 5.53 -10.75
CA LYS A 79 -0.69 4.43 -11.74
C LYS A 79 -2.11 4.34 -12.31
N ASN A 80 -2.35 4.91 -13.50
CA ASN A 80 -3.68 5.06 -14.08
C ASN A 80 -4.08 3.83 -14.93
N TYR A 81 -5.26 3.26 -14.68
CA TYR A 81 -5.89 2.18 -15.46
C TYR A 81 -7.39 2.10 -15.14
N PHE A 82 -8.17 1.43 -15.99
CA PHE A 82 -9.60 1.14 -15.75
C PHE A 82 -9.77 -0.34 -15.35
N TYR A 83 -10.58 -0.61 -14.32
CA TYR A 83 -10.94 -1.95 -13.86
C TYR A 83 -12.37 -1.98 -13.32
#